data_AF-A0A7G7YGA2-F1
#
_entry.id   AF-A0A7G7YGA2-F1
#
_cell.length_a   1.000
_cell.length_b   1.000
_cell.length_c   1.000
_cell.angle_alpha   90.00
_cell.angle_beta   90.00
_cell.angle_gamma   90.00
#
_symmetry.space_group_name_H-M   'P 1'
#
loop_
_entity.id
_entity.type
_entity.pdbx_description
1 polymer ?
#
loop_
_entity_poly.entity_id
_entity_poly.type
_entity_poly.pdbx_seq_one_letter_code
_entity_poly.pdbx_strand_id
1 'polypeptide(L)'
;MYILSNKNKKVTRRIEELLIIHWWGVTNLMIKKNSNRSGTEIQVLAKHIHMSVFKARRVIDPIRGRSYEETLMILEFMPYRASYPIFQLVSSAAANARHNMGSKEADSFISKAEVSGGTIVKKLRPRAQGRSYPIKRPTCHITIVLRDKSIIEIQEIKNGDS
;
A
#
# COMPACT_ATOMS: atom_id res chain seq x y z
N MET A 1 59.42 19.53 37.25
CA MET A 1 60.14 18.35 36.74
C MET A 1 59.25 17.69 35.68
N TYR A 2 59.65 17.87 34.42
CA TYR A 2 59.22 17.33 33.11
C TYR A 2 57.75 17.07 32.70
N ILE A 3 57.40 17.81 31.62
CA ILE A 3 56.37 17.62 30.59
C ILE A 3 56.77 16.46 29.66
N LEU A 4 55.80 15.63 29.22
CA LEU A 4 55.77 14.95 27.91
C LEU A 4 54.28 14.74 27.53
N SER A 5 53.61 15.61 26.76
CA SER A 5 53.64 15.75 25.29
C SER A 5 53.67 14.42 24.53
N ASN A 6 52.51 13.85 24.22
CA ASN A 6 52.39 12.87 23.12
C ASN A 6 51.76 13.53 21.89
N LYS A 7 52.63 14.12 21.05
CA LYS A 7 52.35 14.45 19.66
C LYS A 7 52.51 13.17 18.83
N ASN A 8 51.50 12.85 18.03
CA ASN A 8 51.54 12.19 16.71
C ASN A 8 50.52 11.05 16.54
N LYS A 9 49.31 11.41 16.13
CA LYS A 9 48.49 10.59 15.23
C LYS A 9 48.01 11.46 14.06
N LYS A 10 48.97 12.02 13.33
CA LYS A 10 48.78 12.74 12.05
C LYS A 10 49.36 11.93 10.88
N VAL A 11 49.21 10.61 10.87
CA VAL A 11 49.55 9.78 9.69
C VAL A 11 48.63 8.55 9.70
N THR A 12 47.58 8.59 8.89
CA THR A 12 46.67 7.52 8.39
C THR A 12 45.25 8.09 8.17
N ARG A 13 45.15 9.10 7.30
CA ARG A 13 43.88 9.57 6.70
C ARG A 13 44.10 9.83 5.22
N ARG A 14 44.63 8.84 4.50
CA ARG A 14 44.96 9.01 3.07
C ARG A 14 44.91 7.75 2.22
N ILE A 15 44.26 6.68 2.70
CA ILE A 15 44.04 5.46 1.90
C ILE A 15 42.56 5.06 1.80
N GLU A 16 41.68 5.57 2.68
CA GLU A 16 40.23 5.28 2.58
C GLU A 16 39.43 6.23 1.68
N GLU A 17 40.05 7.29 1.16
CA GLU A 17 39.34 8.29 0.32
C GLU A 17 39.51 8.08 -1.20
N LEU A 18 40.25 7.06 -1.65
CA LEU A 18 40.50 6.82 -3.09
C LEU A 18 39.85 5.55 -3.66
N LEU A 19 39.14 4.76 -2.84
CA LEU A 19 38.44 3.55 -3.30
C LEU A 19 36.90 3.69 -3.36
N ILE A 20 36.37 4.86 -3.01
CA ILE A 20 34.92 5.12 -3.04
C ILE A 20 34.47 5.81 -4.35
N ILE A 21 35.40 6.36 -5.15
CA ILE A 21 35.04 7.17 -6.34
C ILE A 21 35.16 6.39 -7.67
N HIS A 22 35.85 5.23 -7.72
CA HIS A 22 36.03 4.47 -8.97
C HIS A 22 35.03 3.32 -9.20
N TRP A 23 34.02 3.18 -8.33
CA TRP A 23 32.91 2.24 -8.53
C TRP A 23 31.54 2.90 -8.27
N TRP A 24 31.37 4.16 -8.65
CA TRP A 24 30.05 4.83 -8.63
C TRP A 24 29.91 5.81 -9.79
N GLY A 25 30.21 5.33 -10.99
CA GLY A 25 29.95 6.04 -12.23
C GLY A 25 28.91 5.27 -13.04
N VAL A 26 27.71 5.84 -13.14
CA VAL A 26 26.64 5.61 -14.14
C VAL A 26 25.28 5.31 -13.48
N THR A 27 24.36 6.23 -13.77
CA THR A 27 22.95 6.32 -13.34
C THR A 27 22.72 6.73 -11.89
N ASN A 28 22.76 8.05 -11.70
CA ASN A 28 21.73 8.76 -10.94
C ASN A 28 20.36 8.31 -11.49
N LEU A 29 19.88 7.17 -11.01
CA LEU A 29 18.58 6.60 -11.35
C LEU A 29 17.58 7.49 -10.64
N MET A 30 17.13 8.50 -11.40
CA MET A 30 16.17 9.52 -11.00
C MET A 30 15.07 8.89 -10.16
N ILE A 31 15.19 9.00 -8.83
CA ILE A 31 14.16 8.56 -7.90
C ILE A 31 13.00 9.51 -8.16
N LYS A 32 12.07 9.06 -9.02
CA LYS A 32 10.82 9.76 -9.29
C LYS A 32 9.98 9.62 -8.02
N LYS A 33 10.24 10.48 -7.02
CA LYS A 33 9.30 10.67 -5.91
C LYS A 33 8.01 11.14 -6.55
N ASN A 34 7.01 10.26 -6.58
CA ASN A 34 5.68 10.60 -7.07
C ASN A 34 5.09 11.63 -6.09
N SER A 35 5.13 12.90 -6.47
CA SER A 35 4.95 14.08 -5.62
C SER A 35 3.49 14.50 -5.43
N ASN A 36 2.54 13.57 -5.53
CA ASN A 36 1.10 13.83 -5.36
C ASN A 36 0.49 13.06 -4.18
N ARG A 37 1.27 12.75 -3.14
CA ARG A 37 0.68 12.31 -1.87
C ARG A 37 0.41 13.56 -1.04
N SER A 38 -0.80 14.10 -1.11
CA SER A 38 -1.35 14.82 0.04
C SER A 38 -1.16 13.89 1.24
N GLY A 39 -0.44 14.32 2.27
CA GLY A 39 -0.14 13.51 3.46
C GLY A 39 -1.37 13.15 4.31
N THR A 40 -2.55 13.21 3.72
CA THR A 40 -3.88 13.07 4.32
C THR A 40 -4.49 11.70 4.03
N GLU A 41 -3.98 10.98 3.03
CA GLU A 41 -4.59 9.74 2.57
C GLU A 41 -3.55 8.61 2.45
N ILE A 42 -3.93 7.42 2.91
CA ILE A 42 -3.13 6.21 2.74
C ILE A 42 -3.83 5.29 1.76
N GLN A 43 -3.20 5.11 0.62
CA GLN A 43 -3.63 4.15 -0.38
C GLN A 43 -2.84 2.85 -0.25
N VAL A 44 -3.56 1.73 -0.25
CA VAL A 44 -2.98 0.39 -0.34
C VAL A 44 -3.59 -0.36 -1.53
N LEU A 45 -2.73 -1.09 -2.23
CA LEU A 45 -3.05 -1.79 -3.46
C LEU A 45 -2.64 -3.25 -3.36
N ALA A 46 -3.62 -4.15 -3.47
CA ALA A 46 -3.36 -5.57 -3.68
C ALA A 46 -3.46 -5.91 -5.16
N LYS A 47 -2.42 -6.54 -5.71
CA LYS A 47 -2.37 -6.91 -7.13
C LYS A 47 -2.49 -8.42 -7.35
N HIS A 48 -3.07 -8.80 -8.49
CA HIS A 48 -3.13 -10.18 -8.97
C HIS A 48 -3.86 -11.15 -8.02
N ILE A 49 -4.90 -10.68 -7.35
CA ILE A 49 -5.73 -11.57 -6.53
C ILE A 49 -6.49 -12.51 -7.47
N HIS A 50 -6.35 -13.82 -7.24
CA HIS A 50 -6.96 -14.86 -8.07
C HIS A 50 -8.46 -15.03 -7.78
N MET A 51 -9.24 -14.05 -8.20
CA MET A 51 -10.69 -14.08 -8.11
C MET A 51 -11.37 -13.20 -9.16
N SER A 52 -12.67 -13.41 -9.33
CA SER A 52 -13.50 -12.53 -10.16
C SER A 52 -13.76 -11.21 -9.45
N VAL A 53 -13.69 -10.12 -10.22
CA VAL A 53 -14.02 -8.75 -9.78
C VAL A 53 -15.37 -8.70 -9.05
N PHE A 54 -16.40 -9.38 -9.56
CA PHE A 54 -17.73 -9.38 -8.96
C PHE A 54 -17.78 -10.01 -7.57
N LYS A 55 -16.95 -11.04 -7.32
CA LYS A 55 -16.86 -11.69 -6.00
C LYS A 55 -16.19 -10.77 -4.97
N ALA A 56 -15.18 -10.02 -5.39
CA ALA A 56 -14.53 -9.03 -4.54
C ALA A 56 -15.44 -7.81 -4.29
N ARG A 57 -16.13 -7.30 -5.32
CA ARG A 57 -17.07 -6.16 -5.19
C ARG A 57 -18.18 -6.43 -4.19
N ARG A 58 -18.73 -7.64 -4.16
CA ARG A 58 -19.74 -8.06 -3.18
C ARG A 58 -19.31 -7.81 -1.71
N VAL A 59 -18.01 -7.88 -1.42
CA VAL A 59 -17.44 -7.61 -0.09
C VAL A 59 -17.00 -6.16 0.07
N ILE A 60 -16.50 -5.53 -1.01
CA ILE A 60 -16.01 -4.15 -0.99
C ILE A 60 -17.14 -3.12 -0.88
N ASP A 61 -18.30 -3.36 -1.49
CA ASP A 61 -19.37 -2.37 -1.52
C ASP A 61 -19.93 -2.04 -0.12
N PRO A 62 -20.16 -3.02 0.79
CA PRO A 62 -20.63 -2.73 2.14
C PRO A 62 -19.64 -1.97 3.04
N ILE A 63 -18.33 -2.12 2.82
CA ILE A 63 -17.30 -1.51 3.68
C ILE A 63 -16.93 -0.08 3.25
N ARG A 64 -17.41 0.39 2.10
CA ARG A 64 -17.13 1.73 1.59
C ARG A 64 -17.78 2.77 2.51
N GLY A 65 -16.99 3.73 2.99
CA GLY A 65 -17.46 4.80 3.87
C GLY A 65 -17.65 4.40 5.34
N ARG A 66 -17.26 3.17 5.72
CA ARG A 66 -17.36 2.68 7.10
C ARG A 66 -16.10 3.01 7.90
N SER A 67 -16.24 3.03 9.24
CA SER A 67 -15.08 3.13 10.11
C SER A 67 -14.21 1.87 10.01
N TYR A 68 -12.95 1.99 10.42
CA TYR A 68 -12.04 0.85 10.44
C TYR A 68 -12.58 -0.29 11.33
N GLU A 69 -13.08 0.03 12.52
CA GLU A 69 -13.62 -0.95 13.48
C GLU A 69 -14.87 -1.66 12.92
N GLU A 70 -15.82 -0.90 12.37
CA GLU A 70 -16.99 -1.48 11.70
C GLU A 70 -16.59 -2.39 10.55
N THR A 71 -15.59 -1.98 9.78
CA THR A 71 -15.10 -2.77 8.65
C THR A 71 -14.52 -4.10 9.09
N LEU A 72 -13.71 -4.14 10.15
CA LEU A 72 -13.15 -5.39 10.68
C LEU A 72 -14.26 -6.34 11.11
N MET A 73 -15.27 -5.83 11.82
CA MET A 73 -16.43 -6.62 12.23
C MET A 73 -17.18 -7.19 11.02
N ILE A 74 -17.47 -6.37 10.02
CA ILE A 74 -18.17 -6.81 8.81
C ILE A 74 -17.36 -7.90 8.08
N LEU A 75 -16.05 -7.70 7.93
CA LEU A 75 -15.19 -8.63 7.19
C LEU A 75 -15.01 -9.97 7.91
N GLU A 76 -14.92 -9.96 9.23
CA GLU A 76 -14.77 -11.18 10.04
C GLU A 76 -15.99 -12.09 9.93
N PHE A 77 -17.20 -11.52 9.95
CA PHE A 77 -18.45 -12.30 9.92
C PHE A 77 -19.03 -12.53 8.52
N MET A 78 -18.42 -11.98 7.47
CA MET A 78 -18.90 -12.19 6.10
C MET A 78 -18.63 -13.62 5.61
N PRO A 79 -19.64 -14.35 5.10
CA PRO A 79 -19.51 -15.75 4.67
C PRO A 79 -18.78 -15.93 3.32
N TYR A 80 -18.10 -14.90 2.83
CA TYR A 80 -17.47 -14.90 1.52
C TYR A 80 -15.98 -15.21 1.61
N ARG A 81 -15.46 -16.03 0.70
CA ARG A 81 -14.01 -16.26 0.60
C ARG A 81 -13.22 -14.97 0.31
N ALA A 82 -13.87 -13.97 -0.30
CA ALA A 82 -13.26 -12.69 -0.61
C ALA A 82 -12.96 -11.84 0.62
N SER A 83 -13.59 -12.11 1.77
CA SER A 83 -13.38 -11.37 3.00
C SER A 83 -11.93 -11.46 3.47
N TYR A 84 -11.34 -12.66 3.43
CA TYR A 84 -9.99 -12.90 3.94
C TYR A 84 -8.89 -12.03 3.29
N PRO A 85 -8.71 -11.99 1.96
CA PRO A 85 -7.70 -11.12 1.36
C PRO A 85 -7.98 -9.62 1.58
N ILE A 86 -9.25 -9.23 1.69
CA ILE A 86 -9.63 -7.84 1.95
C ILE A 86 -9.33 -7.46 3.40
N PHE A 87 -9.59 -8.36 4.35
CA PHE A 87 -9.25 -8.19 5.76
C PHE A 87 -7.76 -7.92 5.95
N GLN A 88 -6.92 -8.78 5.37
CA GLN A 88 -5.46 -8.59 5.40
C GLN A 88 -5.03 -7.25 4.79
N LEU A 89 -5.70 -6.82 3.71
CA LEU A 89 -5.42 -5.55 3.05
C LEU A 89 -5.77 -4.35 3.94
N VAL A 90 -6.93 -4.41 4.62
CA VAL A 90 -7.39 -3.38 5.56
C VAL A 90 -6.46 -3.29 6.77
N SER A 91 -6.06 -4.42 7.36
CA SER A 91 -5.09 -4.44 8.46
C SER A 91 -3.74 -3.86 8.05
N SER A 92 -3.26 -4.18 6.84
CA SER A 92 -2.03 -3.59 6.31
C SER A 92 -2.16 -2.08 6.08
N ALA A 93 -3.32 -1.62 5.64
CA ALA A 93 -3.59 -0.20 5.44
C ALA A 93 -3.59 0.58 6.77
N ALA A 94 -4.15 0.03 7.84
CA ALA A 94 -4.09 0.62 9.17
C ALA A 94 -2.65 0.68 9.70
N ALA A 95 -1.86 -0.39 9.53
CA ALA A 95 -0.45 -0.38 9.90
C ALA A 95 0.34 0.71 9.14
N ASN A 96 0.08 0.88 7.85
CA ASN A 96 0.68 1.94 7.05
C ASN A 96 0.24 3.34 7.49
N ALA A 97 -1.02 3.50 7.91
CA ALA A 97 -1.53 4.76 8.45
C ALA A 97 -0.87 5.12 9.78
N ARG A 98 -0.75 4.16 10.70
CA ARG A 98 -0.01 4.34 11.95
C ARG A 98 1.43 4.76 11.71
N HIS A 99 2.13 4.08 10.81
CA HIS A 99 3.55 4.35 10.57
C HIS A 99 3.80 5.69 9.84
N ASN A 100 2.99 6.03 8.85
CA ASN A 100 3.26 7.16 7.97
C ASN A 100 2.54 8.46 8.36
N MET A 101 1.35 8.36 8.96
CA MET A 101 0.53 9.53 9.35
C MET A 101 0.42 9.71 10.87
N GLY A 102 0.83 8.71 11.66
CA GLY A 102 0.62 8.73 13.12
C GLY A 102 -0.85 8.64 13.53
N SER A 103 -1.74 8.30 12.59
CA SER A 103 -3.18 8.19 12.83
C SER A 103 -3.52 7.06 13.79
N LYS A 104 -4.52 7.29 14.63
CA LYS A 104 -5.13 6.22 15.45
C LYS A 104 -6.08 5.40 14.59
N GLU A 105 -6.19 4.11 14.90
CA GLU A 105 -7.07 3.19 14.17
C GLU A 105 -8.54 3.56 14.31
N ALA A 106 -8.96 4.00 15.51
CA ALA A 106 -10.35 4.36 15.80
C ALA A 106 -10.84 5.56 14.97
N ASP A 107 -9.96 6.50 14.66
CA ASP A 107 -10.28 7.72 13.91
C ASP A 107 -10.18 7.53 12.39
N SER A 108 -9.74 6.34 11.96
CA SER A 108 -9.55 6.00 10.55
C SER A 108 -10.83 5.42 9.93
N PHE A 109 -11.12 5.83 8.70
CA PHE A 109 -12.26 5.31 7.94
C PHE A 109 -11.89 5.07 6.47
N ILE A 110 -12.66 4.20 5.81
CA ILE A 110 -12.44 3.86 4.41
C ILE A 110 -13.12 4.90 3.53
N SER A 111 -12.33 5.86 3.04
CA SER A 111 -12.78 6.89 2.10
C SER A 111 -13.15 6.30 0.74
N LYS A 112 -12.29 5.40 0.22
CA LYS A 112 -12.47 4.84 -1.12
C LYS A 112 -12.07 3.38 -1.16
N ALA A 113 -12.90 2.55 -1.77
CA ALA A 113 -12.62 1.14 -1.99
C ALA A 113 -13.09 0.72 -3.39
N GLU A 114 -12.14 0.30 -4.22
CA GLU A 114 -12.33 -0.03 -5.62
C GLU A 114 -11.75 -1.40 -5.97
N VAL A 115 -12.40 -2.08 -6.92
CA VAL A 115 -11.93 -3.33 -7.50
C VAL A 115 -11.85 -3.18 -9.01
N SER A 116 -10.65 -3.37 -9.56
CA SER A 116 -10.38 -3.37 -10.99
C SER A 116 -10.11 -4.78 -11.51
N GLY A 117 -10.40 -5.00 -12.79
CA GLY A 117 -10.08 -6.26 -13.48
C GLY A 117 -8.58 -6.35 -13.75
N GLY A 118 -8.03 -7.55 -13.57
CA GLY A 118 -6.66 -7.87 -13.91
C GLY A 118 -6.57 -8.80 -15.12
N THR A 119 -5.40 -9.42 -15.27
CA THR A 119 -5.13 -10.40 -16.33
C THR A 119 -6.08 -11.59 -16.25
N ILE A 120 -6.62 -12.00 -17.40
CA ILE A 120 -7.48 -13.18 -17.53
C ILE A 120 -6.69 -14.28 -18.23
N VAL A 121 -6.42 -15.36 -17.51
CA VAL A 121 -5.79 -16.56 -18.10
C VAL A 121 -6.89 -17.43 -18.72
N LYS A 122 -6.75 -17.79 -20.00
CA LYS A 122 -7.68 -18.68 -20.70
C LYS A 122 -7.11 -20.11 -20.72
N LYS A 123 -7.95 -21.10 -20.44
CA LYS A 123 -7.64 -22.53 -20.64
C LYS A 123 -8.72 -23.17 -21.49
N LEU A 124 -8.37 -24.08 -22.39
CA LEU A 124 -9.37 -24.83 -23.16
C LEU A 124 -9.94 -25.97 -22.32
N ARG A 125 -11.25 -26.14 -22.38
CA ARG A 125 -11.97 -27.30 -21.82
C ARG A 125 -12.54 -28.13 -22.95
N PRO A 126 -12.12 -29.40 -23.11
CA PRO A 126 -12.69 -30.29 -24.12
C PRO A 126 -14.16 -30.56 -23.80
N ARG A 127 -14.98 -30.71 -24.84
CA ARG A 127 -16.42 -31.02 -24.80
C ARG A 127 -16.75 -32.09 -25.84
N ALA A 128 -17.98 -32.61 -25.78
CA ALA A 128 -18.47 -33.62 -26.72
C ALA A 128 -18.39 -33.14 -28.17
N GLN A 129 -18.31 -34.08 -29.11
CA GLN A 129 -18.29 -33.83 -30.56
C GLN A 129 -17.11 -32.96 -31.02
N GLY A 130 -15.91 -33.14 -30.45
CA GLY A 130 -14.70 -32.40 -30.84
C GLY A 130 -14.73 -30.90 -30.51
N ARG A 131 -15.74 -30.42 -29.77
CA ARG A 131 -15.89 -29.01 -29.40
C ARG A 131 -14.94 -28.65 -28.24
N SER A 132 -14.50 -27.39 -28.18
CA SER A 132 -13.77 -26.87 -27.03
C SER A 132 -14.26 -25.49 -26.64
N TYR A 133 -14.37 -25.23 -25.33
CA TYR A 133 -14.75 -23.92 -24.79
C TYR A 133 -13.66 -23.34 -23.88
N PRO A 134 -13.45 -22.01 -23.88
CA PRO A 134 -12.47 -21.39 -23.00
C PRO A 134 -13.01 -21.24 -21.56
N ILE A 135 -12.27 -21.75 -20.58
CA ILE A 135 -12.38 -21.39 -19.16
C ILE A 135 -11.56 -20.14 -18.92
N LYS A 136 -12.19 -19.08 -18.41
CA LYS A 136 -11.54 -17.85 -17.98
C LYS A 136 -11.17 -17.96 -16.50
N ARG A 137 -9.91 -17.72 -16.15
CA ARG A 137 -9.41 -17.56 -14.77
C ARG A 137 -9.07 -16.07 -14.57
N PRO A 138 -10.05 -15.25 -14.16
CA PRO A 138 -9.81 -13.83 -13.95
C PRO A 138 -8.95 -13.60 -12.70
N THR A 139 -8.21 -12.51 -12.72
CA THR A 139 -7.61 -11.90 -11.53
C THR A 139 -8.20 -10.51 -11.34
N CYS A 140 -8.03 -9.95 -10.15
CA CYS A 140 -8.41 -8.58 -9.84
C CYS A 140 -7.33 -7.86 -9.06
N HIS A 141 -7.43 -6.54 -9.05
CA HIS A 141 -6.67 -5.67 -8.16
C HIS A 141 -7.66 -4.94 -7.26
N ILE A 142 -7.30 -4.79 -5.98
CA ILE A 142 -8.12 -4.13 -4.97
C ILE A 142 -7.35 -2.92 -4.47
N THR A 143 -7.99 -1.77 -4.50
CA THR A 143 -7.45 -0.51 -4.00
C THR A 143 -8.31 -0.04 -2.85
N ILE A 144 -7.69 0.19 -1.69
CA ILE A 144 -8.35 0.75 -0.50
C ILE A 144 -7.61 2.03 -0.12
N VAL A 145 -8.37 3.08 0.18
CA VAL A 145 -7.88 4.36 0.65
C VAL A 145 -8.47 4.64 2.03
N LEU A 146 -7.59 4.77 3.01
CA LEU A 146 -7.91 5.20 4.35
C LEU A 146 -7.67 6.70 4.48
N ARG A 147 -8.56 7.36 5.21
CA ARG A 147 -8.39 8.75 5.67
C ARG A 147 -8.67 8.82 7.16
N ASP A 148 -8.08 9.82 7.79
CA ASP A 148 -8.32 10.15 9.18
C ASP A 148 -9.44 11.20 9.25
N LYS A 149 -10.44 10.95 10.09
CA LYS A 149 -11.60 11.84 10.24
C LYS A 149 -11.19 13.20 10.80
N SER A 150 -10.25 13.22 11.75
CA SER A 150 -9.77 14.45 12.41
C SER A 150 -9.16 15.45 11.42
N ILE A 151 -8.47 14.96 10.38
CA ILE A 151 -7.82 15.80 9.38
C ILE A 151 -8.86 16.47 8.46
N ILE A 152 -10.01 15.82 8.23
CA ILE A 152 -11.07 16.35 7.36
C ILE A 152 -11.79 17.50 8.03
N GLU A 153 -12.15 17.35 9.32
CA GLU A 153 -12.80 18.41 10.10
C GLU A 153 -11.96 19.70 10.12
N ILE A 154 -10.62 19.57 10.23
CA ILE A 154 -9.70 20.72 10.16
C ILE A 154 -9.72 21.41 8.78
N GLN A 155 -9.90 20.66 7.69
CA GLN A 155 -9.96 21.23 6.35
C GLN A 155 -11.27 21.98 6.10
N GLU A 156 -12.38 21.45 6.59
CA GLU A 156 -13.69 22.10 6.46
C GLU A 156 -13.74 23.43 7.20
N ILE A 157 -13.19 23.51 8.41
CA ILE A 157 -13.10 24.76 9.18
C ILE A 157 -12.28 25.81 8.41
N LYS A 158 -11.12 25.44 7.87
CA LYS A 158 -10.26 26.37 7.12
C LYS A 158 -10.87 26.92 5.82
N ASN A 159 -11.77 26.16 5.20
CA ASN A 159 -12.44 26.57 3.97
C ASN A 159 -13.72 27.38 4.23
N GLY A 160 -14.25 27.36 5.45
CA GLY A 160 -15.45 28.11 5.86
C GLY A 160 -15.17 29.54 6.33
N ASP A 161 -13.92 29.87 6.62
CA ASP A 161 -13.48 31.19 7.09
C ASP A 161 -13.03 32.13 5.93
N SER A 162 -13.27 31.76 4.67
CA SER A 162 -12.89 32.51 3.46
C SER A 162 -14.06 32.89 2.58
#